data_AF-A0A8T5TLU9-F1
#
_entry.id   AF-A0A8T5TLU9-F1
#
_cell.length_a   1.000
_cell.length_b   1.000
_cell.length_c   1.000
_cell.angle_alpha   90.00
_cell.angle_beta   90.00
_cell.angle_gamma   90.00
#
_symmetry.space_group_name_H-M   'P 1'
#
loop_
_entity.id
_entity.type
_entity.pdbx_description
1 polymer ?
#
loop_
_entity_poly.entity_id
_entity_poly.type
_entity_poly.pdbx_seq_one_letter_code
_entity_poly.pdbx_strand_id
1 'polypeptide(L)'
;MTGTDPNNMGIVMIPLLCFLNYGIVDRLNLYINEKRYQDNKKDNEKIDIDKIVEENIVVELDSKREIIFWSFFTLNMLSISFLGYLLNISYPILPYLIIPINFVLVFLLTFIFVKGTNLDLKHIIFALLGFLSILIIGFILGFSLPLMESENIKIMGIVLVPLLCLGHFIILKELNSRLNKDNFKFDAIKLPIIEYEERRYIFSVKSLIILGFGAPFLVLFIYYFFAWNWNFWLHEIVVKQTTFFLNLIFDVGVTNTFYSASENPWIFQIPGQGDIHLETFCTGIQAICIFVGIFILTPHSKDKRSKKDVIWRKIKGIILSSLIFYIVNILRMVIQLYLYYLGFPWNDIHYSISVASSFIAAVIVLLMHKWVPEFILSFIYVFSLIKQKSSRNNKSD
;
A
#
# COMPACT_ATOMS: atom_id res chain seq x y z
N MET A 1 -15.00 -14.65 -35.92
CA MET A 1 -15.40 -15.65 -34.92
C MET A 1 -15.62 -14.91 -33.61
N THR A 2 -16.85 -14.98 -33.11
CA THR A 2 -17.37 -14.32 -31.92
C THR A 2 -16.71 -14.88 -30.66
N GLY A 3 -15.64 -14.23 -30.21
CA GLY A 3 -15.01 -14.49 -28.91
C GLY A 3 -15.59 -13.53 -27.89
N THR A 4 -16.28 -14.08 -26.90
CA THR A 4 -16.85 -13.40 -25.73
C THR A 4 -15.92 -12.32 -25.19
N ASP A 5 -16.40 -11.07 -25.15
CA ASP A 5 -15.71 -9.92 -24.59
C ASP A 5 -15.44 -10.14 -23.08
N PRO A 6 -14.19 -10.38 -22.64
CA PRO A 6 -13.86 -10.58 -21.24
C PRO A 6 -13.93 -9.27 -20.44
N ASN A 7 -14.21 -8.14 -21.08
CA ASN A 7 -14.18 -6.80 -20.49
C ASN A 7 -15.29 -6.52 -19.48
N ASN A 8 -16.17 -7.48 -19.15
CA ASN A 8 -17.39 -7.18 -18.40
C ASN A 8 -17.63 -7.87 -17.05
N MET A 9 -16.72 -8.69 -16.48
CA MET A 9 -17.07 -9.36 -15.19
C MET A 9 -15.99 -9.53 -14.11
N GLY A 10 -14.76 -9.02 -14.24
CA GLY A 10 -13.72 -9.22 -13.21
C GLY A 10 -13.26 -7.98 -12.42
N ILE A 11 -13.43 -6.78 -12.98
CA ILE A 11 -12.48 -5.67 -12.68
C ILE A 11 -12.97 -4.75 -11.55
N VAL A 12 -14.22 -4.88 -11.09
CA VAL A 12 -14.73 -4.10 -9.95
C VAL A 12 -14.44 -4.78 -8.61
N MET A 13 -14.13 -6.09 -8.57
CA MET A 13 -14.16 -6.81 -7.30
C MET A 13 -12.98 -6.54 -6.35
N ILE A 14 -11.77 -6.19 -6.79
CA ILE A 14 -10.63 -6.14 -5.85
C ILE A 14 -10.63 -4.86 -4.98
N PRO A 15 -10.83 -3.65 -5.52
CA PRO A 15 -11.03 -2.47 -4.69
C PRO A 15 -12.36 -2.55 -3.93
N LEU A 16 -13.43 -3.09 -4.53
CA LEU A 16 -14.73 -3.24 -3.89
C LEU A 16 -14.72 -4.30 -2.77
N LEU A 17 -13.93 -5.36 -2.86
CA LEU A 17 -13.74 -6.36 -1.79
C LEU A 17 -12.93 -5.79 -0.64
N CYS A 18 -11.94 -4.92 -0.90
CA CYS A 18 -11.25 -4.17 0.15
C CYS A 18 -12.18 -3.12 0.81
N PHE A 19 -13.03 -2.46 0.01
CA PHE A 19 -14.04 -1.50 0.46
C PHE A 19 -15.16 -2.16 1.29
N LEU A 20 -15.63 -3.33 0.84
CA LEU A 20 -16.61 -4.16 1.54
C LEU A 20 -16.00 -4.78 2.78
N ASN A 21 -14.77 -5.33 2.76
CA ASN A 21 -14.17 -5.89 3.98
C ASN A 21 -13.96 -4.84 5.06
N TYR A 22 -13.48 -3.63 4.73
CA TYR A 22 -13.23 -2.64 5.78
C TYR A 22 -14.53 -2.04 6.34
N GLY A 23 -15.48 -1.68 5.46
CA GLY A 23 -16.79 -1.16 5.88
C GLY A 23 -17.68 -2.20 6.59
N ILE A 24 -17.65 -3.46 6.13
CA ILE A 24 -18.39 -4.56 6.78
C ILE A 24 -17.73 -4.92 8.10
N VAL A 25 -16.39 -4.99 8.21
CA VAL A 25 -15.72 -5.33 9.46
C VAL A 25 -15.91 -4.25 10.52
N ASP A 26 -15.85 -2.95 10.17
CA ASP A 26 -16.15 -1.87 11.13
C ASP A 26 -17.63 -1.88 11.54
N ARG A 27 -18.58 -2.06 10.61
CA ARG A 27 -20.01 -2.20 10.97
C ARG A 27 -20.32 -3.46 11.75
N LEU A 28 -19.67 -4.60 11.46
CA LEU A 28 -19.80 -5.82 12.26
C LEU A 28 -19.24 -5.60 13.65
N ASN A 29 -18.11 -4.91 13.79
CA ASN A 29 -17.53 -4.62 15.09
C ASN A 29 -18.41 -3.67 15.91
N LEU A 30 -18.99 -2.64 15.27
CA LEU A 30 -19.99 -1.77 15.90
C LEU A 30 -21.21 -2.58 16.35
N TYR A 31 -21.78 -3.40 15.47
CA TYR A 31 -22.95 -4.24 15.78
C TYR A 31 -22.66 -5.29 16.87
N ILE A 32 -21.48 -5.92 16.86
CA ILE A 32 -21.06 -6.89 17.88
C ILE A 32 -20.86 -6.20 19.24
N ASN A 33 -20.29 -5.00 19.24
CA ASN A 33 -20.11 -4.21 20.46
C ASN A 33 -21.45 -3.72 21.01
N GLU A 34 -22.37 -3.28 20.14
CA GLU A 34 -23.72 -2.88 20.51
C GLU A 34 -24.53 -4.06 21.06
N LYS A 35 -24.41 -5.25 20.44
CA LYS A 35 -25.05 -6.48 20.92
C LYS A 35 -24.48 -6.94 22.27
N ARG A 36 -23.15 -6.93 22.44
CA ARG A 36 -22.51 -7.22 23.75
C ARG A 36 -22.90 -6.23 24.82
N TYR A 37 -23.07 -4.96 24.46
CA TYR A 37 -23.53 -3.94 25.38
C TYR A 37 -24.97 -4.20 25.82
N GLN A 38 -25.87 -4.56 24.89
CA GLN A 38 -27.25 -4.95 25.20
C GLN A 38 -27.33 -6.24 26.03
N ASP A 39 -26.47 -7.21 25.77
CA ASP A 39 -26.40 -8.45 26.53
C ASP A 39 -25.89 -8.21 27.97
N ASN A 40 -24.92 -7.30 28.16
CA ASN A 40 -24.43 -6.89 29.48
C ASN A 40 -25.42 -5.98 30.24
N LYS A 41 -26.31 -5.27 29.53
CA LYS A 41 -27.37 -4.42 30.11
C LYS A 41 -28.44 -5.24 30.84
N LYS A 42 -28.54 -6.55 30.58
CA LYS A 42 -29.47 -7.43 31.31
C LYS A 42 -29.04 -7.71 32.75
N ASP A 43 -27.78 -7.49 33.10
CA ASP A 43 -27.23 -8.05 34.34
C ASP A 43 -26.86 -7.05 35.44
N ASN A 44 -26.83 -5.71 35.25
CA ASN A 44 -26.74 -4.78 36.40
C ASN A 44 -26.98 -3.30 36.07
N GLU A 45 -27.64 -2.65 37.04
CA GLU A 45 -27.67 -1.22 37.40
C GLU A 45 -28.15 -0.14 36.43
N LYS A 46 -28.64 0.94 37.06
CA LYS A 46 -29.25 2.14 36.50
C LYS A 46 -28.19 2.97 35.77
N ILE A 47 -27.83 2.54 34.57
CA ILE A 47 -26.91 3.27 33.69
C ILE A 47 -27.59 4.57 33.26
N ASP A 48 -26.88 5.70 33.42
CA ASP A 48 -27.32 7.04 33.04
C ASP A 48 -27.51 7.12 31.51
N ILE A 49 -28.76 6.93 31.07
CA ILE A 49 -29.14 6.80 29.66
C ILE A 49 -28.80 8.08 28.89
N ASP A 50 -28.93 9.23 29.51
CA ASP A 50 -28.73 10.53 28.86
C ASP A 50 -27.27 10.74 28.47
N LYS A 51 -26.33 10.32 29.33
CA LYS A 51 -24.90 10.37 29.02
C LYS A 51 -24.51 9.46 27.86
N ILE A 52 -25.15 8.30 27.75
CA ILE A 52 -24.91 7.35 26.65
C ILE A 52 -25.55 7.82 25.34
N VAL A 53 -26.72 8.44 25.41
CA VAL A 53 -27.35 9.06 24.25
C VAL A 53 -26.50 10.22 23.73
N GLU A 54 -25.96 11.08 24.61
CA GLU A 54 -25.02 12.13 24.21
C GLU A 54 -23.72 11.56 23.60
N GLU A 55 -23.09 10.56 24.23
CA GLU A 55 -21.89 9.92 23.69
C GLU A 55 -22.14 9.28 22.32
N ASN A 56 -23.28 8.60 22.12
CA ASN A 56 -23.64 8.00 20.84
C ASN A 56 -23.96 9.04 19.76
N ILE A 57 -24.64 10.14 20.10
CA ILE A 57 -24.93 11.24 19.18
C ILE A 57 -23.62 11.91 18.72
N VAL A 58 -22.65 12.12 19.62
CA VAL A 58 -21.34 12.68 19.30
C VAL A 58 -20.57 11.75 18.34
N VAL A 59 -20.57 10.43 18.60
CA VAL A 59 -19.93 9.43 17.72
C VAL A 59 -20.59 9.39 16.33
N GLU A 60 -21.91 9.47 16.26
CA GLU A 60 -22.63 9.46 14.97
C GLU A 60 -22.34 10.73 14.14
N LEU A 61 -22.32 11.91 14.78
CA LEU A 61 -21.98 13.17 14.13
C LEU A 61 -20.54 13.19 13.60
N ASP A 62 -19.61 12.56 14.31
CA ASP A 62 -18.20 12.44 13.89
C ASP A 62 -18.06 11.55 12.64
N SER A 63 -18.79 10.43 12.60
CA SER A 63 -18.78 9.51 11.45
C SER A 63 -19.34 10.14 10.16
N LYS A 64 -20.40 10.96 10.25
CA LYS A 64 -20.98 11.66 9.09
C LYS A 64 -20.01 12.70 8.54
N ARG A 65 -19.35 13.46 9.41
CA ARG A 65 -18.33 14.45 9.03
C ARG A 65 -17.16 13.77 8.30
N GLU A 66 -16.71 12.62 8.80
CA GLU A 66 -15.65 11.82 8.18
C GLU A 66 -16.02 11.39 6.75
N ILE A 67 -17.21 10.82 6.54
CA ILE A 67 -17.66 10.35 5.23
C ILE A 67 -17.80 11.51 4.24
N ILE A 68 -18.38 12.64 4.67
CA ILE A 68 -18.54 13.83 3.83
C ILE A 68 -17.17 14.35 3.41
N PHE A 69 -16.24 14.48 4.36
CA PHE A 69 -14.90 14.96 4.10
C PHE A 69 -14.14 14.05 3.13
N TRP A 70 -14.17 12.74 3.37
CA TRP A 70 -13.57 11.75 2.47
C TRP A 70 -14.15 11.84 1.05
N SER A 71 -15.47 11.99 0.94
CA SER A 71 -16.16 12.09 -0.35
C SER A 71 -15.75 13.35 -1.12
N PHE A 72 -15.65 14.51 -0.46
CA PHE A 72 -15.18 15.75 -1.09
C PHE A 72 -13.72 15.65 -1.54
N PHE A 73 -12.83 15.09 -0.71
CA PHE A 73 -11.43 14.89 -1.10
C PHE A 73 -11.26 13.92 -2.26
N THR A 74 -12.04 12.85 -2.25
CA THR A 74 -12.06 11.88 -3.35
C THR A 74 -12.58 12.52 -4.63
N LEU A 75 -13.66 13.28 -4.58
CA LEU A 75 -14.19 13.99 -5.74
C LEU A 75 -13.18 15.01 -6.28
N ASN A 76 -12.49 15.75 -5.40
CA ASN A 76 -11.44 16.67 -5.82
C ASN A 76 -10.27 15.96 -6.52
N MET A 77 -9.83 14.82 -5.97
CA MET A 77 -8.78 13.98 -6.58
C MET A 77 -9.17 13.48 -7.96
N LEU A 78 -10.40 12.99 -8.11
CA LEU A 78 -10.92 12.53 -9.40
C LEU A 78 -10.99 13.68 -10.41
N SER A 79 -11.51 14.84 -10.00
CA SER A 79 -11.56 16.03 -10.85
C SER A 79 -10.17 16.47 -11.29
N ILE A 80 -9.17 16.48 -10.41
CA ILE A 80 -7.79 16.84 -10.75
C ILE A 80 -7.17 15.82 -11.70
N SER A 81 -7.38 14.53 -11.47
CA SER A 81 -6.89 13.46 -12.35
C SER A 81 -7.50 13.61 -13.75
N PHE A 82 -8.81 13.88 -13.82
CA PHE A 82 -9.51 14.11 -15.08
C PHE A 82 -9.06 15.39 -15.79
N LEU A 83 -8.85 16.48 -15.04
CA LEU A 83 -8.29 17.72 -15.57
C LEU A 83 -6.88 17.51 -16.12
N GLY A 84 -6.00 16.81 -15.39
CA GLY A 84 -4.67 16.46 -15.86
C GLY A 84 -4.69 15.72 -17.20
N TYR A 85 -5.62 14.78 -17.34
CA TYR A 85 -5.86 14.06 -18.60
C TYR A 85 -6.31 14.98 -19.73
N LEU A 86 -7.39 15.74 -19.54
CA LEU A 86 -7.96 16.62 -20.58
C LEU A 86 -6.98 17.71 -21.04
N LEU A 87 -6.26 18.28 -20.08
CA LEU A 87 -5.36 19.40 -20.34
C LEU A 87 -4.09 18.96 -21.04
N ASN A 88 -3.58 17.77 -20.76
CA ASN A 88 -2.44 17.27 -21.53
C ASN A 88 -2.82 17.04 -23.00
N ILE A 89 -4.05 16.58 -23.28
CA ILE A 89 -4.55 16.41 -24.65
C ILE A 89 -4.73 17.77 -25.35
N SER A 90 -5.28 18.77 -24.65
CA SER A 90 -5.71 20.02 -25.29
C SER A 90 -4.68 21.16 -25.20
N TYR A 91 -3.97 21.29 -24.08
CA TYR A 91 -3.15 22.45 -23.72
C TYR A 91 -2.01 22.07 -22.76
N PRO A 92 -0.84 21.60 -23.25
CA PRO A 92 0.20 21.01 -22.39
C PRO A 92 0.80 21.95 -21.32
N ILE A 93 0.67 23.27 -21.46
CA ILE A 93 1.19 24.27 -20.51
C ILE A 93 0.18 24.61 -19.39
N LEU A 94 -1.12 24.54 -19.67
CA LEU A 94 -2.19 24.90 -18.73
C LEU A 94 -2.26 24.02 -17.45
N PRO A 95 -1.92 22.71 -17.45
CA PRO A 95 -1.93 21.87 -16.27
C PRO A 95 -1.10 22.43 -15.10
N TYR A 96 0.03 23.09 -15.40
CA TYR A 96 0.92 23.64 -14.37
C TYR A 96 0.29 24.79 -13.59
N LEU A 97 -0.65 25.54 -14.19
CA LEU A 97 -1.38 26.63 -13.54
C LEU A 97 -2.47 26.14 -12.58
N ILE A 98 -2.89 24.89 -12.71
CA ILE A 98 -3.98 24.30 -11.90
C ILE A 98 -3.45 23.72 -10.57
N ILE A 99 -2.17 23.39 -10.50
CA ILE A 99 -1.54 22.85 -9.28
C ILE A 99 -1.69 23.82 -8.08
N PRO A 100 -1.38 25.14 -8.19
CA PRO A 100 -1.54 26.07 -7.08
C PRO A 100 -3.00 26.23 -6.62
N ILE A 101 -3.96 26.23 -7.54
CA ILE A 101 -5.39 26.36 -7.22
C ILE A 101 -5.85 25.19 -6.35
N ASN A 102 -5.43 23.97 -6.71
CA ASN A 102 -5.77 22.79 -5.94
C ASN A 102 -5.07 22.76 -4.58
N PHE A 103 -3.83 23.23 -4.50
CA PHE A 103 -3.13 23.39 -3.22
C PHE A 103 -3.95 24.26 -2.24
N VAL A 104 -4.47 25.39 -2.71
CA VAL A 104 -5.32 26.29 -1.91
C VAL A 104 -6.61 25.57 -1.48
N LEU A 105 -7.26 24.84 -2.39
CA LEU A 105 -8.49 24.11 -2.08
C LEU A 105 -8.27 23.02 -1.01
N VAL A 106 -7.18 22.26 -1.11
CA VAL A 106 -6.80 21.24 -0.11
C VAL A 106 -6.55 21.84 1.24
N PHE A 107 -5.84 22.97 1.26
CA PHE A 107 -5.58 23.70 2.48
C PHE A 107 -6.87 24.16 3.14
N LEU A 108 -7.79 24.75 2.37
CA LEU A 108 -9.10 25.18 2.87
C LEU A 108 -9.93 24.01 3.41
N LEU A 109 -10.03 22.91 2.67
CA LEU A 109 -10.79 21.73 3.10
C LEU A 109 -10.19 21.14 4.38
N THR A 110 -8.88 20.95 4.44
CA THR A 110 -8.18 20.44 5.63
C THR A 110 -8.41 21.36 6.82
N PHE A 111 -8.32 22.68 6.62
CA PHE A 111 -8.57 23.66 7.66
C PHE A 111 -10.01 23.59 8.19
N ILE A 112 -11.01 23.47 7.31
CA ILE A 112 -12.42 23.31 7.70
C ILE A 112 -12.65 22.03 8.52
N PHE A 113 -11.97 20.94 8.17
CA PHE A 113 -12.08 19.67 8.89
C PHE A 113 -11.41 19.71 10.26
N VAL A 114 -10.29 20.40 10.38
CA VAL A 114 -9.57 20.54 11.65
C VAL A 114 -10.18 21.63 12.53
N LYS A 115 -10.93 22.58 11.96
CA LYS A 115 -11.57 23.66 12.72
C LYS A 115 -12.43 23.08 13.86
N GLY A 116 -12.19 23.57 15.07
CA GLY A 116 -12.86 23.13 16.30
C GLY A 116 -12.26 21.87 16.95
N THR A 117 -11.17 21.32 16.42
CA THR A 117 -10.43 20.22 17.05
C THR A 117 -9.23 20.73 17.85
N ASN A 118 -8.86 20.00 18.92
CA ASN A 118 -7.67 20.28 19.73
C ASN A 118 -6.41 19.58 19.18
N LEU A 119 -6.25 19.54 17.85
CA LEU A 119 -5.07 18.93 17.23
C LEU A 119 -3.86 19.86 17.30
N ASP A 120 -2.70 19.29 17.63
CA ASP A 120 -1.44 20.01 17.54
C ASP A 120 -1.11 20.33 16.07
N LEU A 121 -0.48 21.48 15.84
CA LEU A 121 -0.06 21.95 14.51
C LEU A 121 0.72 20.88 13.70
N LYS A 122 1.53 20.07 14.39
CA LYS A 122 2.31 18.99 13.76
C LYS A 122 1.42 17.96 13.07
N HIS A 123 0.30 17.57 13.67
CA HIS A 123 -0.62 16.60 13.08
C HIS A 123 -1.42 17.19 11.92
N ILE A 124 -1.76 18.48 12.02
CA ILE A 124 -2.43 19.22 10.95
C ILE A 124 -1.54 19.30 9.71
N ILE A 125 -0.28 19.70 9.88
CA ILE A 125 0.71 19.75 8.79
C ILE A 125 0.90 18.36 8.19
N PHE A 126 1.00 17.33 9.03
CA PHE A 126 1.16 15.97 8.57
C PHE A 126 -0.02 15.51 7.69
N ALA A 127 -1.26 15.75 8.13
CA ALA A 127 -2.46 15.42 7.35
C ALA A 127 -2.51 16.20 6.03
N LEU A 128 -2.21 17.50 6.07
CA LEU A 128 -2.15 18.38 4.90
C LEU A 128 -1.16 17.84 3.86
N LEU A 129 0.06 17.51 4.27
CA LEU A 129 1.09 16.94 3.40
C LEU A 129 0.64 15.61 2.81
N GLY A 130 -0.04 14.77 3.59
CA GLY A 130 -0.58 13.50 3.13
C GLY A 130 -1.65 13.67 2.04
N PHE A 131 -2.66 14.51 2.29
CA PHE A 131 -3.70 14.79 1.29
C PHE A 131 -3.13 15.44 0.04
N LEU A 132 -2.23 16.41 0.19
CA LEU A 132 -1.58 17.07 -0.93
C LEU A 132 -0.80 16.07 -1.79
N SER A 133 -0.04 15.17 -1.16
CA SER A 133 0.75 14.16 -1.87
C SER A 133 -0.13 13.29 -2.75
N ILE A 134 -1.28 12.83 -2.25
CA ILE A 134 -2.20 11.99 -3.02
C ILE A 134 -2.79 12.74 -4.21
N LEU A 135 -3.07 14.04 -4.06
CA LEU A 135 -3.60 14.86 -5.14
C LEU A 135 -2.58 15.17 -6.21
N ILE A 136 -1.33 15.42 -5.82
CA ILE A 136 -0.21 15.52 -6.77
C ILE A 136 -0.06 14.21 -7.54
N ILE A 137 -0.15 13.05 -6.86
CA ILE A 137 -0.08 11.75 -7.52
C ILE A 137 -1.26 11.55 -8.48
N GLY A 138 -2.49 11.90 -8.07
CA GLY A 138 -3.66 11.84 -8.95
C GLY A 138 -3.53 12.74 -10.18
N PHE A 139 -3.00 13.94 -10.02
CA PHE A 139 -2.69 14.83 -11.13
C PHE A 139 -1.64 14.23 -12.07
N ILE A 140 -0.51 13.75 -11.55
CA ILE A 140 0.56 13.13 -12.33
C ILE A 140 0.02 11.91 -13.08
N LEU A 141 -0.84 11.11 -12.44
CA LEU A 141 -1.53 9.99 -13.07
C LEU A 141 -2.36 10.47 -14.25
N GLY A 142 -3.25 11.45 -14.04
CA GLY A 142 -4.06 12.03 -15.11
C GLY A 142 -3.23 12.58 -16.27
N PHE A 143 -2.19 13.33 -15.94
CA PHE A 143 -1.30 13.98 -16.91
C PHE A 143 -0.45 12.96 -17.69
N SER A 144 0.04 11.90 -17.04
CA SER A 144 0.88 10.90 -17.69
C SER A 144 0.10 9.97 -18.62
N LEU A 145 -1.19 9.73 -18.35
CA LEU A 145 -1.99 8.80 -19.13
C LEU A 145 -1.96 9.11 -20.65
N PRO A 146 -2.24 10.32 -21.16
CA PRO A 146 -2.17 10.54 -22.62
C PRO A 146 -0.78 10.34 -23.26
N LEU A 147 0.29 10.23 -22.47
CA LEU A 147 1.68 10.10 -22.95
C LEU A 147 2.17 8.64 -23.00
N MET A 148 1.39 7.68 -22.51
CA MET A 148 1.84 6.29 -22.49
C MET A 148 1.49 5.57 -23.80
N GLU A 149 2.37 4.66 -24.19
CA GLU A 149 2.28 3.90 -25.44
C GLU A 149 1.68 2.51 -25.24
N SER A 150 1.62 2.01 -24.00
CA SER A 150 0.99 0.73 -23.68
C SER A 150 -0.50 0.71 -24.05
N GLU A 151 -0.93 -0.34 -24.76
CA GLU A 151 -2.34 -0.52 -25.21
C GLU A 151 -3.35 -0.54 -24.05
N ASN A 152 -2.92 -1.02 -22.87
CA ASN A 152 -3.78 -1.24 -21.71
C ASN A 152 -3.77 -0.07 -20.71
N ILE A 153 -3.50 1.14 -21.20
CA ILE A 153 -3.28 2.28 -20.32
C ILE A 153 -4.46 2.64 -19.41
N LYS A 154 -5.69 2.40 -19.89
CA LYS A 154 -6.92 2.68 -19.11
C LYS A 154 -6.94 1.86 -17.80
N ILE A 155 -6.29 0.69 -17.80
CA ILE A 155 -6.21 -0.20 -16.64
C ILE A 155 -5.35 0.43 -15.54
N MET A 156 -4.29 1.18 -15.88
CA MET A 156 -3.51 1.93 -14.90
C MET A 156 -4.39 2.89 -14.09
N GLY A 157 -5.26 3.64 -14.75
CA GLY A 157 -6.22 4.52 -14.09
C GLY A 157 -7.21 3.74 -13.19
N ILE A 158 -7.75 2.63 -13.69
CA ILE A 158 -8.67 1.76 -12.95
C ILE A 158 -8.03 1.17 -11.69
N VAL A 159 -6.72 0.87 -11.72
CA VAL A 159 -6.00 0.30 -10.59
C VAL A 159 -5.55 1.38 -9.61
N LEU A 160 -4.96 2.47 -10.10
CA LEU A 160 -4.33 3.48 -9.23
C LEU A 160 -5.35 4.41 -8.59
N VAL A 161 -6.43 4.80 -9.27
CA VAL A 161 -7.44 5.71 -8.71
C VAL A 161 -8.07 5.14 -7.43
N PRO A 162 -8.58 3.89 -7.39
CA PRO A 162 -9.10 3.32 -6.15
C PRO A 162 -8.06 3.20 -5.03
N LEU A 163 -6.80 2.93 -5.37
CA LEU A 163 -5.70 2.90 -4.39
C LEU A 163 -5.45 4.29 -3.79
N LEU A 164 -5.55 5.36 -4.58
CA LEU A 164 -5.46 6.74 -4.08
C LEU A 164 -6.65 7.08 -3.17
N CYS A 165 -7.87 6.68 -3.55
CA CYS A 165 -9.05 6.83 -2.69
C CYS A 165 -8.90 6.11 -1.34
N LEU A 166 -8.33 4.91 -1.35
CA LEU A 166 -8.04 4.13 -0.15
C LEU A 166 -6.95 4.82 0.69
N GLY A 167 -5.91 5.36 0.05
CA GLY A 167 -4.88 6.16 0.72
C GLY A 167 -5.48 7.35 1.46
N HIS A 168 -6.39 8.09 0.82
CA HIS A 168 -7.12 9.19 1.45
C HIS A 168 -7.91 8.74 2.68
N PHE A 169 -8.65 7.65 2.54
CA PHE A 169 -9.44 7.10 3.64
C PHE A 169 -8.56 6.72 4.83
N ILE A 170 -7.39 6.11 4.59
CA ILE A 170 -6.47 5.71 5.65
C ILE A 170 -5.89 6.92 6.39
N ILE A 171 -5.49 7.98 5.66
CA ILE A 171 -4.97 9.21 6.28
C ILE A 171 -6.04 9.84 7.16
N LEU A 172 -7.28 9.88 6.67
CA LEU A 172 -8.41 10.41 7.42
C LEU A 172 -8.68 9.59 8.69
N LYS A 173 -8.68 8.26 8.59
CA LYS A 173 -8.92 7.40 9.76
C LYS A 173 -7.80 7.50 10.79
N GLU A 174 -6.55 7.65 10.35
CA GLU A 174 -5.40 7.87 11.21
C GLU A 174 -5.51 9.23 11.95
N LEU A 175 -6.01 10.27 11.25
CA LEU A 175 -6.28 11.56 11.86
C LEU A 175 -7.40 11.44 12.91
N ASN A 176 -8.48 10.74 12.59
CA ASN A 176 -9.60 10.53 13.50
C ASN A 176 -9.21 9.69 14.73
N SER A 177 -8.43 8.62 14.54
CA SER A 177 -7.92 7.80 15.64
C SER A 177 -7.01 8.58 16.61
N ARG A 178 -6.43 9.69 16.19
CA ARG A 178 -5.63 10.57 17.06
C ARG A 178 -6.48 11.55 17.85
N LEU A 179 -7.66 11.90 17.34
CA LEU A 179 -8.66 12.71 18.02
C LEU A 179 -9.33 11.91 19.15
N ASN A 180 -9.74 10.69 18.84
CA ASN A 180 -10.49 9.83 19.76
C ASN A 180 -9.51 8.97 20.60
N LYS A 181 -9.07 9.51 21.74
CA LYS A 181 -8.28 8.78 22.75
C LYS A 181 -9.18 7.80 23.51
N ASP A 182 -9.56 6.70 22.88
CA ASP A 182 -10.45 5.74 23.55
C ASP A 182 -9.71 4.88 24.59
N ASN A 183 -10.21 4.97 25.83
CA ASN A 183 -9.84 4.14 26.97
C ASN A 183 -10.63 2.82 26.93
N PHE A 184 -10.30 1.91 26.01
CA PHE A 184 -10.84 0.55 26.15
C PHE A 184 -10.19 -0.15 27.36
N LYS A 185 -10.93 -1.02 28.07
CA LYS A 185 -10.40 -2.08 28.97
C LYS A 185 -10.35 -3.44 28.24
N PHE A 186 -9.43 -4.33 28.60
CA PHE A 186 -9.29 -5.65 27.95
C PHE A 186 -9.40 -6.73 29.01
N ASP A 187 -10.15 -7.78 28.70
CA ASP A 187 -10.23 -8.98 29.53
C ASP A 187 -9.01 -9.87 29.34
N ALA A 188 -8.50 -10.39 30.45
CA ALA A 188 -7.26 -11.16 30.51
C ALA A 188 -7.42 -12.55 29.89
N ILE A 189 -6.77 -12.78 28.74
CA ILE A 189 -6.65 -14.12 28.15
C ILE A 189 -5.24 -14.66 28.45
N LYS A 190 -5.16 -15.89 28.97
CA LYS A 190 -3.90 -16.64 29.27
C LYS A 190 -3.18 -17.09 27.97
N LEU A 191 -2.60 -16.16 27.24
CA LEU A 191 -1.72 -16.43 26.10
C LEU A 191 -0.26 -16.14 26.48
N PRO A 192 0.75 -16.76 25.83
CA PRO A 192 2.13 -16.36 26.02
C PRO A 192 2.29 -14.87 25.71
N ILE A 193 3.14 -14.21 26.48
CA ILE A 193 3.43 -12.79 26.38
C ILE A 193 4.92 -12.67 26.03
N ILE A 194 5.24 -11.96 24.96
CA ILE A 194 6.61 -11.57 24.63
C ILE A 194 6.78 -10.10 24.99
N GLU A 195 7.84 -9.76 25.71
CA GLU A 195 8.18 -8.37 26.01
C GLU A 195 9.30 -7.89 25.11
N TYR A 196 9.08 -6.75 24.44
CA TYR A 196 10.06 -6.10 23.57
C TYR A 196 9.86 -4.58 23.65
N GLU A 197 10.92 -3.81 23.93
CA GLU A 197 10.88 -2.35 24.12
C GLU A 197 9.75 -1.88 25.06
N GLU A 198 9.63 -2.52 26.24
CA GLU A 198 8.59 -2.21 27.25
C GLU A 198 7.14 -2.41 26.78
N ARG A 199 6.96 -3.09 25.64
CA ARG A 199 5.67 -3.44 25.06
C ARG A 199 5.44 -4.94 25.13
N ARG A 200 4.17 -5.30 25.37
CA ARG A 200 3.74 -6.70 25.49
C ARG A 200 3.09 -7.16 24.19
N TYR A 201 3.64 -8.19 23.58
CA TYR A 201 3.15 -8.75 22.32
C TYR A 201 2.42 -10.07 22.57
N ILE A 202 1.15 -10.10 22.16
CA ILE A 202 0.28 -11.27 22.27
C ILE A 202 -0.39 -11.46 20.93
N PHE A 203 -0.10 -12.58 20.26
CA PHE A 203 -0.65 -12.87 18.93
C PHE A 203 -1.77 -13.91 19.00
N SER A 204 -2.64 -13.91 17.99
CA SER A 204 -3.61 -15.00 17.82
C SER A 204 -3.00 -16.11 16.97
N VAL A 205 -3.25 -17.38 17.30
CA VAL A 205 -2.78 -18.51 16.49
C VAL A 205 -3.32 -18.42 15.06
N LYS A 206 -4.59 -18.00 14.89
CA LYS A 206 -5.19 -17.79 13.56
C LYS A 206 -4.39 -16.79 12.72
N SER A 207 -3.99 -15.65 13.29
CA SER A 207 -3.19 -14.66 12.55
C SER A 207 -1.78 -15.15 12.22
N LEU A 208 -1.21 -16.05 13.03
CA LEU A 208 0.08 -16.69 12.72
C LEU A 208 -0.04 -17.69 11.55
N ILE A 209 -1.12 -18.48 11.52
CA ILE A 209 -1.43 -19.38 10.39
C ILE A 209 -1.67 -18.55 9.12
N ILE A 210 -2.42 -17.45 9.22
CA ILE A 210 -2.65 -16.52 8.10
C ILE A 210 -1.34 -15.92 7.60
N LEU A 211 -0.40 -15.56 8.47
CA LEU A 211 0.93 -15.11 8.03
C LEU A 211 1.67 -16.23 7.28
N GLY A 212 1.72 -17.44 7.83
CA GLY A 212 2.49 -18.55 7.26
C GLY A 212 2.00 -19.02 5.89
N PHE A 213 0.69 -19.12 5.68
CA PHE A 213 0.10 -19.57 4.42
C PHE A 213 -0.41 -18.44 3.55
N GLY A 214 -1.10 -17.48 4.17
CA GLY A 214 -1.70 -16.36 3.46
C GLY A 214 -0.67 -15.45 2.81
N ALA A 215 0.52 -15.25 3.40
CA ALA A 215 1.54 -14.40 2.78
C ALA A 215 2.03 -14.99 1.45
N PRO A 216 2.50 -16.25 1.34
CA PRO A 216 2.82 -16.86 0.05
C PRO A 216 1.68 -16.75 -0.98
N PHE A 217 0.44 -17.04 -0.60
CA PHE A 217 -0.70 -16.94 -1.52
C PHE A 217 -0.96 -15.50 -1.99
N LEU A 218 -0.90 -14.53 -1.07
CA LEU A 218 -1.07 -13.12 -1.40
C LEU A 218 0.06 -12.62 -2.30
N VAL A 219 1.30 -13.04 -2.04
CA VAL A 219 2.46 -12.71 -2.88
C VAL A 219 2.28 -13.24 -4.30
N LEU A 220 1.90 -14.51 -4.46
CA LEU A 220 1.64 -15.10 -5.77
C LEU A 220 0.51 -14.37 -6.48
N PHE A 221 -0.59 -14.07 -5.77
CA PHE A 221 -1.71 -13.35 -6.33
C PHE A 221 -1.32 -11.96 -6.85
N ILE A 222 -0.60 -11.17 -6.06
CA ILE A 222 -0.14 -9.83 -6.46
C ILE A 222 0.88 -9.93 -7.60
N TYR A 223 1.79 -10.91 -7.56
CA TYR A 223 2.78 -11.11 -8.62
C TYR A 223 2.10 -11.44 -9.96
N TYR A 224 1.20 -12.42 -10.00
CA TYR A 224 0.47 -12.78 -11.23
C TYR A 224 -0.44 -11.67 -11.71
N PHE A 225 -1.00 -10.86 -10.80
CA PHE A 225 -1.70 -9.65 -11.18
C PHE A 225 -0.78 -8.74 -12.00
N PHE A 226 0.43 -8.41 -11.53
CA PHE A 226 1.36 -7.56 -12.27
C PHE A 226 2.01 -8.21 -13.49
N ALA A 227 2.13 -9.53 -13.52
CA ALA A 227 2.64 -10.27 -14.69
C ALA A 227 1.65 -10.32 -15.85
N TRP A 228 0.37 -10.03 -15.61
CA TRP A 228 -0.64 -10.01 -16.66
C TRP A 228 -0.41 -8.84 -17.62
N ASN A 229 -0.58 -9.08 -18.93
CA ASN A 229 -0.41 -8.10 -20.02
C ASN A 229 -1.13 -6.75 -19.81
N TRP A 230 -2.21 -6.75 -19.04
CA TRP A 230 -2.95 -5.55 -18.64
C TRP A 230 -2.13 -4.59 -17.78
N ASN A 231 -1.07 -5.07 -17.13
CA ASN A 231 -0.18 -4.31 -16.27
C ASN A 231 1.16 -3.94 -16.91
N PHE A 232 1.31 -4.13 -18.24
CA PHE A 232 2.50 -3.70 -18.97
C PHE A 232 2.73 -2.18 -19.02
N TRP A 233 1.78 -1.38 -18.53
CA TRP A 233 2.02 0.03 -18.22
C TRP A 233 3.12 0.21 -17.16
N LEU A 234 3.31 -0.76 -16.24
CA LEU A 234 4.40 -0.71 -15.26
C LEU A 234 5.76 -0.95 -15.93
N HIS A 235 5.81 -1.85 -16.91
CA HIS A 235 7.01 -2.13 -17.71
C HIS A 235 7.44 -0.86 -18.46
N GLU A 236 6.50 -0.13 -19.03
CA GLU A 236 6.75 1.15 -19.71
C GLU A 236 7.47 2.16 -18.82
N ILE A 237 6.97 2.34 -17.59
CA ILE A 237 7.57 3.28 -16.63
C ILE A 237 9.02 2.90 -16.35
N VAL A 238 9.28 1.60 -16.11
CA VAL A 238 10.63 1.08 -15.84
C VAL A 238 11.54 1.27 -17.06
N VAL A 239 11.08 0.94 -18.26
CA VAL A 239 11.87 1.06 -19.50
C VAL A 239 12.20 2.51 -19.81
N LYS A 240 11.22 3.42 -19.75
CA LYS A 240 11.43 4.83 -20.06
C LYS A 240 12.40 5.49 -19.07
N GLN A 241 12.26 5.21 -17.77
CA GLN A 241 13.19 5.73 -16.76
C GLN A 241 14.60 5.13 -16.91
N THR A 242 14.71 3.82 -17.15
CA THR A 242 16.01 3.17 -17.37
C THR A 242 16.72 3.77 -18.57
N THR A 243 16.02 3.93 -19.69
CA THR A 243 16.54 4.56 -20.92
C THR A 243 16.97 5.99 -20.67
N PHE A 244 16.15 6.77 -19.98
CA PHE A 244 16.46 8.15 -19.61
C PHE A 244 17.75 8.24 -18.80
N PHE A 245 17.90 7.44 -17.73
CA PHE A 245 19.11 7.48 -16.90
C PHE A 245 20.35 6.96 -17.63
N LEU A 246 20.24 5.94 -18.48
CA LEU A 246 21.34 5.46 -19.30
C LEU A 246 21.89 6.56 -20.21
N ASN A 247 21.00 7.24 -20.94
CA ASN A 247 21.40 8.31 -21.84
C ASN A 247 21.90 9.54 -21.08
N LEU A 248 21.28 9.87 -19.94
CA LEU A 248 21.70 11.00 -19.11
C LEU A 248 23.09 10.82 -18.50
N ILE A 249 23.41 9.61 -18.01
CA ILE A 249 24.63 9.36 -17.22
C ILE A 249 25.78 8.92 -18.12
N PHE A 250 25.51 8.12 -19.16
CA PHE A 250 26.54 7.43 -19.95
C PHE A 250 26.50 7.76 -21.44
N ASP A 251 25.53 8.55 -21.92
CA ASP A 251 25.39 8.97 -23.32
C ASP A 251 25.43 7.79 -24.32
N VAL A 252 24.76 6.68 -23.96
CA VAL A 252 24.82 5.42 -24.73
C VAL A 252 23.97 5.48 -26.01
N GLY A 253 22.95 6.34 -26.07
CA GLY A 253 22.01 6.40 -27.18
C GLY A 253 21.03 5.23 -27.23
N VAL A 254 20.68 4.65 -26.06
CA VAL A 254 19.67 3.60 -25.95
C VAL A 254 18.30 4.14 -26.31
N THR A 255 17.54 3.38 -27.10
CA THR A 255 16.12 3.66 -27.37
C THR A 255 15.25 2.55 -26.80
N ASN A 256 13.96 2.82 -26.66
CA ASN A 256 12.97 1.81 -26.30
C ASN A 256 11.85 1.78 -27.33
N THR A 257 11.28 0.59 -27.52
CA THR A 257 10.15 0.37 -28.41
C THR A 257 9.13 -0.56 -27.76
N PHE A 258 7.87 -0.40 -28.17
CA PHE A 258 6.76 -1.24 -27.75
C PHE A 258 6.29 -2.09 -28.93
N TYR A 259 6.27 -3.42 -28.75
CA TYR A 259 5.84 -4.40 -29.73
C TYR A 259 4.73 -5.30 -29.16
N SER A 260 3.47 -4.97 -29.44
CA SER A 260 2.31 -5.59 -28.78
C SER A 260 2.11 -7.08 -29.04
N ALA A 261 2.71 -7.63 -30.10
CA ALA A 261 2.61 -9.06 -30.41
C ALA A 261 3.61 -9.94 -29.63
N SER A 262 4.55 -9.35 -28.87
CA SER A 262 5.50 -10.10 -28.02
C SER A 262 4.94 -10.36 -26.62
N GLU A 263 5.31 -11.50 -26.03
CA GLU A 263 5.05 -11.82 -24.62
C GLU A 263 5.67 -10.77 -23.67
N ASN A 264 6.84 -10.26 -24.05
CA ASN A 264 7.51 -9.14 -23.39
C ASN A 264 7.57 -7.98 -24.40
N PRO A 265 6.57 -7.09 -24.42
CA PRO A 265 6.40 -6.13 -25.51
C PRO A 265 7.35 -4.95 -25.43
N TRP A 266 7.95 -4.68 -24.27
CA TRP A 266 8.91 -3.60 -24.09
C TRP A 266 10.32 -4.07 -24.37
N ILE A 267 11.01 -3.37 -25.27
CA ILE A 267 12.34 -3.75 -25.76
C ILE A 267 13.30 -2.57 -25.59
N PHE A 268 14.49 -2.86 -25.07
CA PHE A 268 15.64 -1.96 -25.12
C PHE A 268 16.43 -2.21 -26.40
N GLN A 269 16.64 -1.15 -27.18
CA GLN A 269 17.46 -1.17 -28.37
C GLN A 269 18.79 -0.50 -28.05
N ILE A 270 19.86 -1.29 -28.06
CA ILE A 270 21.18 -0.87 -27.59
C ILE A 270 22.09 -0.76 -28.82
N PRO A 271 22.70 0.40 -29.10
CA PRO A 271 23.52 0.58 -30.28
C PRO A 271 24.65 -0.44 -30.37
N GLY A 272 24.74 -1.14 -31.51
CA GLY A 272 25.79 -2.12 -31.77
C GLY A 272 25.63 -3.46 -31.02
N GLN A 273 24.53 -3.68 -30.30
CA GLN A 273 24.23 -4.92 -29.59
C GLN A 273 22.85 -5.47 -29.99
N GLY A 274 22.56 -6.70 -29.56
CA GLY A 274 21.22 -7.29 -29.72
C GLY A 274 20.19 -6.66 -28.78
N ASP A 275 18.93 -6.68 -29.22
CA ASP A 275 17.79 -6.17 -28.45
C ASP A 275 17.56 -6.98 -27.16
N ILE A 276 17.17 -6.29 -26.09
CA ILE A 276 16.88 -6.90 -24.78
C ILE A 276 15.41 -6.68 -24.42
N HIS A 277 14.67 -7.77 -24.26
CA HIS A 277 13.27 -7.73 -23.83
C HIS A 277 13.15 -7.51 -22.32
N LEU A 278 12.28 -6.59 -21.90
CA LEU A 278 11.99 -6.37 -20.48
C LEU A 278 10.96 -7.38 -19.96
N GLU A 279 11.43 -8.29 -19.13
CA GLU A 279 10.58 -9.24 -18.40
C GLU A 279 10.00 -8.64 -17.12
N THR A 280 8.88 -9.19 -16.63
CA THR A 280 8.23 -8.70 -15.39
C THR A 280 9.16 -8.72 -14.19
N PHE A 281 10.03 -9.73 -14.06
CA PHE A 281 10.98 -9.79 -12.95
C PHE A 281 12.01 -8.66 -13.00
N CYS A 282 12.32 -8.11 -14.19
CA CYS A 282 13.22 -6.99 -14.38
C CYS A 282 12.65 -5.66 -13.86
N THR A 283 11.37 -5.62 -13.47
CA THR A 283 10.75 -4.43 -12.84
C THR A 283 10.99 -4.36 -11.33
N GLY A 284 11.49 -5.43 -10.72
CA GLY A 284 11.64 -5.54 -9.26
C GLY A 284 10.32 -5.84 -8.52
N ILE A 285 9.21 -5.99 -9.24
CA ILE A 285 7.88 -6.19 -8.64
C ILE A 285 7.80 -7.45 -7.78
N GLN A 286 8.56 -8.50 -8.10
CA GLN A 286 8.59 -9.73 -7.32
C GLN A 286 9.01 -9.48 -5.86
N ALA A 287 10.10 -8.74 -5.65
CA ALA A 287 10.57 -8.41 -4.32
C ALA A 287 9.55 -7.53 -3.59
N ILE A 288 9.01 -6.53 -4.28
CA ILE A 288 7.96 -5.65 -3.74
C ILE A 288 6.76 -6.47 -3.27
N CYS A 289 6.27 -7.41 -4.09
CA CYS A 289 5.14 -8.28 -3.75
C CYS A 289 5.41 -9.09 -2.48
N ILE A 290 6.61 -9.68 -2.35
CA ILE A 290 7.01 -10.46 -1.16
C ILE A 290 6.87 -9.62 0.10
N PHE A 291 7.45 -8.43 0.11
CA PHE A 291 7.40 -7.56 1.30
C PHE A 291 6.00 -7.01 1.55
N VAL A 292 5.25 -6.62 0.51
CA VAL A 292 3.86 -6.18 0.64
C VAL A 292 3.00 -7.27 1.27
N GLY A 293 3.10 -8.52 0.78
CA GLY A 293 2.37 -9.65 1.33
C GLY A 293 2.70 -9.90 2.81
N ILE A 294 3.98 -9.86 3.16
CA ILE A 294 4.47 -9.98 4.53
C ILE A 294 3.91 -8.84 5.41
N PHE A 295 4.04 -7.58 4.99
CA PHE A 295 3.59 -6.44 5.78
C PHE A 295 2.08 -6.47 6.04
N ILE A 296 1.28 -6.77 5.01
CA ILE A 296 -0.18 -6.84 5.12
C ILE A 296 -0.56 -7.91 6.15
N LEU A 297 -0.01 -9.13 6.02
CA LEU A 297 -0.44 -10.28 6.81
C LEU A 297 0.33 -10.51 8.11
N THR A 298 1.33 -9.68 8.40
CA THR A 298 2.00 -9.69 9.71
C THR A 298 0.95 -9.49 10.82
N PRO A 299 0.90 -10.35 11.85
CA PRO A 299 -0.15 -10.29 12.86
C PRO A 299 -0.04 -9.02 13.71
N HIS A 300 -1.18 -8.53 14.19
CA HIS A 300 -1.23 -7.45 15.17
C HIS A 300 -1.22 -8.03 16.59
N SER A 301 -0.52 -7.34 17.52
CA SER A 301 -0.65 -7.65 18.94
C SER A 301 -2.09 -7.39 19.42
N LYS A 302 -2.57 -8.22 20.34
CA LYS A 302 -3.82 -7.98 21.08
C LYS A 302 -3.67 -6.90 22.14
N ASP A 303 -2.45 -6.65 22.60
CA ASP A 303 -2.16 -5.59 23.56
C ASP A 303 -2.36 -4.20 22.93
N LYS A 304 -2.99 -3.27 23.66
CA LYS A 304 -3.40 -1.97 23.12
C LYS A 304 -2.22 -1.05 22.85
N ARG A 305 -1.27 -1.01 23.79
CA ARG A 305 -0.08 -0.15 23.67
C ARG A 305 0.72 -0.56 22.45
N SER A 306 0.80 -1.85 22.18
CA SER A 306 1.51 -2.42 21.04
C SER A 306 0.72 -2.30 19.72
N LYS A 307 -0.61 -2.47 19.77
CA LYS A 307 -1.52 -2.37 18.62
C LYS A 307 -1.64 -0.94 18.06
N LYS A 308 -1.41 0.07 18.89
CA LYS A 308 -1.48 1.47 18.48
C LYS A 308 -0.53 1.74 17.30
N ASP A 309 -1.03 2.42 16.28
CA ASP A 309 -0.33 2.83 15.06
C ASP A 309 0.25 1.68 14.21
N VAL A 310 -0.10 0.41 14.42
CA VAL A 310 0.52 -0.70 13.66
C VAL A 310 0.21 -0.60 12.16
N ILE A 311 -1.03 -0.23 11.79
CA ILE A 311 -1.42 -0.06 10.38
C ILE A 311 -0.53 0.99 9.71
N TRP A 312 -0.33 2.11 10.39
CA TRP A 312 0.53 3.18 9.90
C TRP A 312 1.99 2.74 9.75
N ARG A 313 2.52 1.98 10.71
CA ARG A 313 3.86 1.39 10.61
C ARG A 313 4.00 0.44 9.43
N LYS A 314 3.00 -0.41 9.19
CA LYS A 314 2.97 -1.32 8.03
C LYS A 314 2.93 -0.57 6.71
N ILE A 315 2.09 0.44 6.59
CA ILE A 315 1.98 1.25 5.36
C ILE A 315 3.29 1.99 5.08
N LYS A 316 3.90 2.58 6.11
CA LYS A 316 5.24 3.17 5.98
C LYS A 316 6.26 2.15 5.52
N GLY A 317 6.25 0.94 6.10
CA GLY A 317 7.10 -0.18 5.68
C GLY A 317 6.89 -0.55 4.22
N ILE A 318 5.65 -0.68 3.77
CA ILE A 318 5.28 -0.95 2.37
C ILE A 318 5.81 0.14 1.45
N ILE A 319 5.47 1.41 1.69
CA ILE A 319 5.88 2.53 0.83
C ILE A 319 7.41 2.61 0.74
N LEU A 320 8.10 2.55 1.88
CA LEU A 320 9.53 2.74 1.94
C LEU A 320 10.29 1.54 1.34
N SER A 321 9.85 0.31 1.62
CA SER A 321 10.45 -0.88 0.99
C SER A 321 10.22 -0.91 -0.51
N SER A 322 9.00 -0.62 -0.98
CA SER A 322 8.69 -0.52 -2.41
C SER A 322 9.56 0.53 -3.10
N LEU A 323 9.73 1.70 -2.49
CA LEU A 323 10.57 2.78 -3.03
C LEU A 323 12.04 2.37 -3.14
N ILE A 324 12.60 1.75 -2.09
CA ILE A 324 13.99 1.28 -2.09
C ILE A 324 14.18 0.22 -3.18
N PHE A 325 13.31 -0.78 -3.25
CA PHE A 325 13.40 -1.82 -4.29
C PHE A 325 13.27 -1.24 -5.69
N TYR A 326 12.36 -0.30 -5.89
CA TYR A 326 12.17 0.36 -7.17
C TYR A 326 13.45 1.08 -7.62
N ILE A 327 14.02 1.94 -6.76
CA ILE A 327 15.25 2.69 -7.06
C ILE A 327 16.40 1.73 -7.36
N VAL A 328 16.60 0.74 -6.49
CA VAL A 328 17.65 -0.27 -6.64
C VAL A 328 17.50 -1.03 -7.94
N ASN A 329 16.27 -1.36 -8.33
CA ASN A 329 16.01 -2.11 -9.54
C ASN A 329 16.29 -1.27 -10.80
N ILE A 330 15.93 0.02 -10.80
CA ILE A 330 16.32 0.94 -11.88
C ILE A 330 17.84 1.03 -11.98
N LEU A 331 18.55 1.22 -10.86
CA LEU A 331 20.02 1.26 -10.87
C LEU A 331 20.64 -0.05 -11.36
N ARG A 332 20.08 -1.19 -10.95
CA ARG A 332 20.48 -2.51 -11.45
C ARG A 332 20.34 -2.59 -12.97
N MET A 333 19.19 -2.22 -13.53
CA MET A 333 18.97 -2.25 -14.98
C MET A 333 19.90 -1.31 -15.73
N VAL A 334 20.11 -0.10 -15.23
CA VAL A 334 21.06 0.87 -15.79
C VAL A 334 22.47 0.29 -15.84
N ILE A 335 22.97 -0.29 -14.74
CA ILE A 335 24.31 -0.88 -14.71
C ILE A 335 24.40 -2.10 -15.63
N GLN A 336 23.40 -2.99 -15.62
CA GLN A 336 23.38 -4.20 -16.45
C GLN A 336 23.43 -3.86 -17.95
N LEU A 337 22.59 -2.91 -18.39
CA LEU A 337 22.54 -2.49 -19.80
C LEU A 337 23.80 -1.73 -20.22
N TYR A 338 24.39 -0.92 -19.34
CA TYR A 338 25.65 -0.23 -19.61
C TYR A 338 26.82 -1.21 -19.78
N LEU A 339 26.94 -2.22 -18.91
CA LEU A 339 27.97 -3.24 -19.07
C LEU A 339 27.75 -4.08 -20.33
N TYR A 340 26.50 -4.39 -20.66
CA TYR A 340 26.20 -5.11 -21.91
C TYR A 340 26.57 -4.27 -23.14
N TYR A 341 26.32 -2.96 -23.10
CA TYR A 341 26.78 -2.02 -24.13
C TYR A 341 28.32 -2.05 -24.30
N LEU A 342 29.09 -2.17 -23.21
CA LEU A 342 30.55 -2.33 -23.27
C LEU A 342 31.03 -3.68 -23.84
N GLY A 343 30.10 -4.58 -24.18
CA GLY A 343 30.40 -5.87 -24.82
C GLY A 343 30.56 -7.04 -23.85
N PHE A 344 30.22 -6.86 -22.57
CA PHE A 344 30.18 -8.00 -21.63
C PHE A 344 29.01 -8.94 -21.97
N PRO A 345 29.14 -10.27 -21.79
CA PRO A 345 28.04 -11.20 -22.07
C PRO A 345 26.83 -10.96 -21.16
N TRP A 346 25.63 -10.85 -21.76
CA TRP A 346 24.39 -10.59 -21.01
C TRP A 346 24.16 -11.60 -19.88
N ASN A 347 24.35 -12.89 -20.13
CA ASN A 347 24.08 -13.96 -19.17
C ASN A 347 24.89 -13.81 -17.87
N ASP A 348 26.16 -13.40 -17.98
CA ASP A 348 27.07 -13.27 -16.84
C ASP A 348 26.71 -12.06 -15.97
N ILE A 349 26.43 -10.93 -16.62
CA ILE A 349 26.06 -9.67 -15.96
C ILE A 349 24.68 -9.80 -15.32
N HIS A 350 23.73 -10.38 -16.07
CA HIS A 350 22.35 -10.49 -15.66
C HIS A 350 22.26 -11.30 -14.37
N TYR A 351 22.86 -12.48 -14.32
CA TYR A 351 22.80 -13.33 -13.13
C TYR A 351 23.57 -12.73 -11.94
N SER A 352 24.81 -12.28 -12.16
CA SER A 352 25.69 -11.81 -11.07
C SER A 352 25.12 -10.58 -10.34
N ILE A 353 24.63 -9.59 -11.08
CA ILE A 353 24.05 -8.38 -10.49
C ILE A 353 22.68 -8.68 -9.86
N SER A 354 21.94 -9.66 -10.39
CA SER A 354 20.71 -10.13 -9.76
C SER A 354 20.98 -10.72 -8.38
N VAL A 355 22.02 -11.54 -8.23
CA VAL A 355 22.40 -12.11 -6.93
C VAL A 355 22.79 -10.98 -5.95
N ALA A 356 23.49 -9.95 -6.39
CA ALA A 356 23.83 -8.81 -5.54
C ALA A 356 22.60 -8.10 -4.93
N SER A 357 21.45 -8.14 -5.60
CA SER A 357 20.21 -7.55 -5.08
C SER A 357 19.67 -8.26 -3.81
N SER A 358 20.12 -9.49 -3.51
CA SER A 358 19.74 -10.20 -2.28
C SER A 358 20.28 -9.52 -1.01
N PHE A 359 21.42 -8.82 -1.09
CA PHE A 359 21.96 -8.05 0.03
C PHE A 359 21.02 -6.90 0.42
N ILE A 360 20.36 -6.30 -0.57
CA ILE A 360 19.41 -5.22 -0.36
C ILE A 360 18.14 -5.75 0.30
N ALA A 361 17.68 -6.94 -0.10
CA ALA A 361 16.59 -7.62 0.59
C ALA A 361 16.94 -7.88 2.07
N ALA A 362 18.17 -8.30 2.39
CA ALA A 362 18.61 -8.48 3.77
C ALA A 362 18.60 -7.16 4.57
N VAL A 363 19.06 -6.05 3.98
CA VAL A 363 18.99 -4.72 4.60
C VAL A 363 17.54 -4.32 4.87
N ILE A 364 16.62 -4.60 3.94
CA ILE A 364 15.20 -4.29 4.13
C ILE A 364 14.58 -5.15 5.23
N VAL A 365 14.97 -6.42 5.37
CA VAL A 365 14.55 -7.25 6.52
C VAL A 365 15.04 -6.64 7.84
N LEU A 366 16.25 -6.11 7.90
CA LEU A 366 16.76 -5.41 9.10
C LEU A 366 15.98 -4.13 9.38
N LEU A 367 15.65 -3.34 8.34
CA LEU A 367 14.81 -2.14 8.49
C LEU A 367 13.37 -2.49 8.90
N MET A 368 12.85 -3.63 8.43
CA MET A 368 11.55 -4.14 8.82
C MET A 368 11.47 -4.45 10.31
N HIS A 369 12.55 -4.94 10.95
CA HIS A 369 12.61 -5.11 12.41
C HIS A 369 12.33 -3.79 13.15
N LYS A 370 12.81 -2.66 12.62
CA LYS A 370 12.61 -1.33 13.21
C LYS A 370 11.19 -0.81 13.02
N TRP A 371 10.56 -1.06 11.87
CA TRP A 371 9.23 -0.51 11.58
C TRP A 371 8.09 -1.42 11.98
N VAL A 372 8.22 -2.73 11.77
CA VAL A 372 7.19 -3.73 12.05
C VAL A 372 7.82 -4.90 12.82
N PRO A 373 8.23 -4.68 14.09
CA PRO A 373 8.87 -5.71 14.91
C PRO A 373 7.96 -6.94 15.10
N GLU A 374 6.63 -6.77 14.95
CA GLU A 374 5.65 -7.86 15.03
C GLU A 374 5.97 -9.02 14.10
N PHE A 375 6.61 -8.77 12.94
CA PHE A 375 6.99 -9.83 12.02
C PHE A 375 7.98 -10.80 12.67
N ILE A 376 9.10 -10.30 13.20
CA ILE A 376 10.11 -11.14 13.86
C ILE A 376 9.58 -11.74 15.16
N LEU A 377 8.86 -10.93 15.94
CA LEU A 377 8.25 -11.39 17.19
C LEU A 377 7.22 -12.51 16.96
N SER A 378 6.54 -12.53 15.81
CA SER A 378 5.60 -13.59 15.46
C SER A 378 6.29 -14.95 15.31
N PHE A 379 7.49 -15.01 14.73
CA PHE A 379 8.27 -16.25 14.65
C PHE A 379 8.72 -16.72 16.03
N ILE A 380 9.24 -15.81 16.86
CA ILE A 380 9.63 -16.11 18.25
C ILE A 380 8.43 -16.65 19.04
N TYR A 381 7.24 -16.10 18.79
CA TYR A 381 5.99 -16.56 19.39
C TYR A 381 5.62 -17.98 18.98
N VAL A 382 5.73 -18.31 17.68
CA VAL A 382 5.49 -19.67 17.19
C VAL A 382 6.45 -20.66 17.84
N PHE A 383 7.75 -20.34 17.92
CA PHE A 383 8.73 -21.20 18.62
C PHE A 383 8.38 -21.39 20.10
N SER A 384 7.94 -20.33 20.77
CA SER A 384 7.52 -20.39 22.17
C SER A 384 6.30 -21.29 22.37
N LEU A 385 5.31 -21.25 21.45
CA LEU A 385 4.16 -22.15 21.48
C LEU A 385 4.56 -23.61 21.26
N ILE A 386 5.44 -23.89 20.31
CA ILE A 386 5.95 -25.24 20.03
C ILE A 386 6.67 -25.80 21.27
N LYS A 387 7.53 -24.99 21.89
CA LYS A 387 8.26 -25.37 23.12
C LYS A 387 7.31 -25.66 24.29
N GLN A 388 6.29 -24.84 24.50
CA GLN A 388 5.29 -25.07 25.55
C GLN A 388 4.49 -26.36 25.33
N LYS A 389 4.10 -26.65 24.08
CA LYS A 389 3.41 -27.89 23.72
C LYS A 389 4.30 -29.12 24.00
N SER A 390 5.57 -29.09 23.58
CA SER A 390 6.51 -30.18 23.83
C SER A 390 6.70 -30.44 25.33
N SER A 391 6.81 -29.39 26.16
CA SER A 391 6.99 -29.55 27.60
C SER A 391 5.76 -30.11 28.32
N ARG A 392 4.54 -29.85 27.83
CA ARG A 392 3.32 -30.42 28.40
C ARG A 392 3.19 -31.91 28.10
N ASN A 393 3.50 -32.31 26.87
CA ASN A 393 3.46 -33.72 26.48
C ASN A 393 4.46 -34.57 27.29
N ASN A 394 5.67 -34.06 27.55
CA ASN A 394 6.67 -34.77 28.36
C ASN A 394 6.34 -34.86 29.87
N LYS A 395 5.28 -34.20 30.35
CA LYS A 395 4.83 -34.27 31.75
C LYS A 395 3.60 -35.15 31.93
N SER A 396 2.98 -35.59 30.83
CA SER A 396 1.83 -36.49 30.83
C SER A 396 2.21 -37.96 30.64
N ASP A 397 3.49 -38.22 30.36
CA ASP A 397 4.15 -39.54 30.41
C ASP A 397 4.92 -39.65 31.73
#